data_AF-A0A9X1RUX8-F1
#
_entry.id   AF-A0A9X1RUX8-F1
#
_cell.length_a   1.000
_cell.length_b   1.000
_cell.length_c   1.000
_cell.angle_alpha   90.00
_cell.angle_beta   90.00
_cell.angle_gamma   90.00
#
_symmetry.space_group_name_H-M   'P 1'
#
loop_
_entity.id
_entity.type
_entity.pdbx_description
1 polymer ?
#
loop_
_entity_poly.entity_id
_entity_poly.type
_entity_poly.pdbx_seq_one_letter_code
_entity_poly.pdbx_strand_id
1 'polypeptide(L)'
;MNFFQALWEFQFLQLVAIAGLIAAVSSGVIGCLVVVKRIAFMAGGIAHAVLGGMGIAHYLDKPPLMGAFVSAILAALLIGWAQIKCKRQSITT
;
A
#
# COMPACT_ATOMS: atom_id res chain seq x y z
N MET A 1 21.42 1.55 -31.82
CA MET A 1 20.09 1.14 -31.30
C MET A 1 19.55 2.30 -30.47
N ASN A 2 18.41 2.89 -30.84
CA ASN A 2 17.81 3.98 -30.08
C ASN A 2 16.92 3.44 -28.95
N PHE A 3 16.85 4.13 -27.82
CA PHE A 3 16.03 3.75 -26.65
C PHE A 3 14.56 3.47 -27.02
N PHE A 4 13.99 4.27 -27.93
CA PHE A 4 12.64 4.11 -28.44
C PHE A 4 12.42 2.79 -29.21
N GLN A 5 13.46 2.25 -29.84
CA GLN A 5 13.38 0.99 -30.55
C GLN A 5 13.44 -0.21 -29.58
N ALA A 6 14.23 -0.09 -28.51
CA ALA A 6 14.25 -1.08 -27.43
C ALA A 6 12.90 -1.17 -26.69
N LEU A 7 12.18 -0.05 -26.54
CA LEU A 7 10.81 -0.04 -26.00
C LEU A 7 9.83 -0.88 -26.85
N TRP A 8 10.00 -0.89 -28.18
CA TRP A 8 9.10 -1.61 -29.07
C TRP A 8 9.47 -3.10 -29.23
N GLU A 9 10.75 -3.46 -29.12
CA GLU A 9 11.21 -4.85 -29.24
C GLU A 9 11.06 -5.67 -27.95
N PHE A 10 11.24 -5.07 -26.77
CA PHE A 10 11.22 -5.81 -25.52
C PHE A 10 9.85 -5.78 -24.83
N GLN A 11 9.14 -6.90 -24.88
CA GLN A 11 7.84 -7.09 -24.20
C GLN A 11 7.91 -6.82 -22.68
N PHE A 12 9.05 -7.13 -22.04
CA PHE A 12 9.27 -6.81 -20.62
C PHE A 12 9.22 -5.30 -20.35
N LEU A 13 9.85 -4.49 -21.20
CA LEU A 13 9.87 -3.03 -21.06
C LEU A 13 8.46 -2.45 -21.21
N GLN A 14 7.66 -3.00 -22.15
CA GLN A 14 6.26 -2.62 -22.33
C GLN A 14 5.41 -2.96 -21.10
N LEU A 15 5.59 -4.16 -20.55
CA LEU A 15 4.88 -4.59 -19.36
C LEU A 15 5.19 -3.69 -18.15
N VAL A 16 6.46 -3.36 -17.94
CA VAL A 16 6.89 -2.46 -16.86
C VAL A 16 6.35 -1.05 -17.07
N ALA A 17 6.34 -0.54 -18.31
CA ALA A 17 5.77 0.77 -18.63
C ALA A 17 4.26 0.83 -18.30
N ILE A 18 3.50 -0.20 -18.70
CA ILE A 18 2.06 -0.29 -18.40
C ILE A 18 1.83 -0.45 -16.89
N ALA A 19 2.58 -1.33 -16.21
CA ALA A 19 2.49 -1.52 -14.77
C ALA A 19 2.81 -0.22 -14.00
N GLY A 20 3.84 0.51 -14.43
CA GLY A 20 4.21 1.81 -13.88
C GLY A 20 3.13 2.86 -14.08
N LEU A 21 2.49 2.89 -15.26
CA LEU A 21 1.38 3.80 -15.55
C LEU A 21 0.18 3.53 -14.61
N ILE A 22 -0.19 2.27 -14.44
CA ILE A 22 -1.29 1.86 -13.54
C ILE A 22 -0.95 2.19 -12.08
N ALA A 23 0.30 1.95 -11.66
CA ALA A 23 0.78 2.27 -10.33
C ALA A 23 0.80 3.79 -10.08
N ALA A 24 1.19 4.60 -11.06
CA ALA A 24 1.21 6.06 -10.96
C ALA A 24 -0.20 6.64 -10.78
N VAL A 25 -1.18 6.17 -11.58
CA VAL A 25 -2.57 6.59 -11.44
C VAL A 25 -3.13 6.20 -10.08
N SER A 26 -2.91 4.96 -9.66
CA SER A 26 -3.41 4.45 -8.37
C SER A 26 -2.82 5.22 -7.18
N SER A 27 -1.49 5.43 -7.19
CA SER A 27 -0.80 6.15 -6.11
C SER A 27 -1.14 7.64 -6.08
N GLY A 28 -1.40 8.29 -7.23
CA GLY A 28 -1.88 9.66 -7.29
C GLY A 28 -3.25 9.83 -6.62
N VAL A 29 -4.22 8.96 -6.97
CA VAL A 29 -5.57 9.00 -6.38
C VAL A 29 -5.53 8.73 -4.87
N ILE A 30 -4.82 7.68 -4.43
CA ILE A 30 -4.69 7.34 -3.01
C ILE A 30 -3.96 8.46 -2.26
N GLY A 31 -2.92 9.05 -2.83
CA GLY A 31 -2.16 10.16 -2.25
C GLY A 31 -3.03 11.37 -1.96
N CYS A 32 -3.86 11.80 -2.93
CA CYS A 32 -4.79 12.90 -2.73
C CYS A 32 -5.81 12.60 -1.60
N LEU A 33 -6.35 11.38 -1.55
CA LEU A 33 -7.30 10.97 -0.50
C LEU A 33 -6.66 10.99 0.90
N VAL A 34 -5.41 10.53 1.02
CA VAL A 34 -4.67 10.49 2.29
C VAL A 34 -4.42 11.90 2.83
N VAL A 35 -4.07 12.84 1.95
CA VAL A 35 -3.83 14.25 2.32
C VAL A 35 -5.13 14.94 2.75
N VAL A 36 -6.20 14.84 1.95
CA VAL A 36 -7.49 15.51 2.23
C VAL A 36 -8.11 14.99 3.54
N LYS A 37 -8.01 13.68 3.81
CA LYS A 37 -8.54 13.09 5.04
C LYS A 37 -7.60 13.21 6.24
N ARG A 38 -6.41 13.79 6.09
CA ARG A 38 -5.37 13.89 7.14
C ARG A 38 -5.06 12.54 7.82
N ILE A 39 -5.10 11.45 7.05
CA ILE A 39 -4.83 10.08 7.53
C ILE A 39 -3.41 9.61 7.18
N ALA A 40 -2.49 10.52 6.87
CA ALA A 40 -1.12 10.19 6.43
C ALA A 40 -0.37 9.30 7.44
N PHE A 41 -0.50 9.57 8.73
CA PHE A 41 0.12 8.76 9.79
C PHE A 41 -0.43 7.32 9.82
N MET A 42 -1.74 7.16 9.57
CA MET A 42 -2.37 5.84 9.50
C MET A 42 -1.91 5.07 8.27
N ALA A 43 -1.89 5.72 7.12
CA ALA A 43 -1.45 5.14 5.86
C ALA A 43 0.01 4.65 5.97
N GLY A 44 0.88 5.46 6.58
CA GLY A 44 2.28 5.07 6.86
C GLY A 44 2.39 3.87 7.79
N GLY A 45 1.59 3.83 8.87
CA GLY A 45 1.55 2.68 9.79
C GLY A 45 1.09 1.38 9.11
N ILE A 46 0.07 1.45 8.26
CA ILE A 46 -0.41 0.30 7.47
C ILE A 46 0.68 -0.17 6.51
N ALA A 47 1.39 0.74 5.83
CA ALA A 47 2.46 0.37 4.91
C ALA A 47 3.60 -0.42 5.60
N HIS A 48 4.04 0.00 6.79
CA HIS A 48 5.05 -0.74 7.56
C HIS A 48 4.55 -2.10 8.04
N ALA A 49 3.29 -2.20 8.47
CA ALA A 49 2.69 -3.47 8.85
C ALA A 49 2.61 -4.45 7.67
N VAL A 50 2.27 -3.97 6.47
CA VAL A 50 2.21 -4.78 5.25
C VAL A 50 3.58 -5.34 4.87
N LEU A 51 4.65 -4.55 4.98
CA LEU A 51 6.03 -5.02 4.75
C LEU A 51 6.39 -6.19 5.69
N GLY A 52 6.05 -6.08 6.98
CA GLY A 52 6.25 -7.16 7.95
C GLY A 52 5.43 -8.42 7.61
N GLY A 53 4.17 -8.24 7.20
CA GLY A 53 3.28 -9.34 6.79
C GLY A 53 3.78 -10.08 5.55
N MET A 54 4.32 -9.36 4.56
CA MET A 54 4.93 -9.97 3.38
C MET A 54 6.17 -10.79 3.75
N GLY A 55 7.01 -10.31 4.67
CA GLY A 55 8.19 -11.03 5.14
C GLY A 55 7.84 -12.34 5.85
N ILE A 56 6.82 -12.32 6.72
CA ILE A 56 6.34 -13.52 7.42
C ILE A 56 5.73 -14.52 6.44
N ALA A 57 4.94 -14.06 5.46
CA ALA A 57 4.37 -14.95 4.45
C ALA A 57 5.45 -15.61 3.58
N HIS A 58 6.49 -14.86 3.21
CA HIS A 58 7.63 -15.41 2.47
C HIS A 58 8.38 -16.47 3.29
N TYR A 59 8.58 -16.26 4.59
CA TYR A 59 9.20 -17.25 5.48
C TYR A 59 8.40 -18.56 5.60
N LEU A 60 7.08 -18.49 5.42
CA LEU A 60 6.16 -19.63 5.48
C LEU A 60 5.92 -20.28 4.10
N ASP A 61 6.72 -19.94 3.08
CA ASP A 61 6.55 -20.36 1.68
C ASP A 61 5.16 -20.07 1.09
N LYS A 62 4.47 -19.06 1.65
CA LYS A 62 3.14 -18.61 1.19
C LYS A 62 3.29 -17.42 0.23
N PRO A 63 2.31 -17.19 -0.67
CA PRO A 63 2.34 -16.05 -1.56
C PRO A 63 2.42 -14.75 -0.75
N PRO A 64 3.41 -13.86 -1.03
CA PRO A 64 3.63 -12.63 -0.26
C PRO A 64 2.41 -11.71 -0.30
N LEU A 65 1.65 -11.75 -1.40
CA LEU A 65 0.40 -11.02 -1.56
C LEU A 65 -0.62 -11.38 -0.47
N MET A 66 -0.73 -12.66 -0.09
CA MET A 66 -1.65 -13.08 0.97
C MET A 66 -1.20 -12.57 2.34
N GLY A 67 0.11 -12.54 2.61
CA GLY A 67 0.68 -11.91 3.80
C GLY A 67 0.41 -10.40 3.87
N ALA A 68 0.53 -9.71 2.73
CA ALA A 68 0.21 -8.30 2.60
C ALA A 68 -1.25 -8.01 2.97
N PHE A 69 -2.19 -8.78 2.40
CA PHE A 69 -3.62 -8.59 2.65
C PHE A 69 -3.99 -8.83 4.12
N VAL A 70 -3.53 -9.94 4.70
CA VAL A 70 -3.85 -10.26 6.10
C VAL A 70 -3.31 -9.19 7.04
N SER A 71 -2.07 -8.76 6.83
CA SER A 71 -1.46 -7.71 7.66
C SER A 71 -2.11 -6.34 7.46
N ALA A 72 -2.47 -5.98 6.22
CA ALA A 72 -3.18 -4.73 5.94
C ALA A 72 -4.52 -4.64 6.68
N ILE A 73 -5.30 -5.73 6.67
CA ILE A 73 -6.60 -5.80 7.33
C ILE A 73 -6.43 -5.72 8.85
N LEU A 74 -5.49 -6.47 9.42
CA LEU A 74 -5.18 -6.42 10.85
C LEU A 74 -4.74 -5.02 11.28
N ALA A 75 -3.83 -4.39 10.54
CA ALA A 75 -3.38 -3.03 10.82
C ALA A 75 -4.52 -2.02 10.73
N ALA A 76 -5.34 -2.08 9.69
CA ALA A 76 -6.50 -1.19 9.53
C ALA A 76 -7.51 -1.33 10.67
N LEU A 77 -7.78 -2.56 11.12
CA LEU A 77 -8.66 -2.83 12.26
C LEU A 77 -8.09 -2.28 13.58
N LEU A 78 -6.82 -2.58 13.88
CA LEU A 78 -6.16 -2.13 15.11
C LEU A 78 -6.10 -0.60 15.19
N ILE A 79 -5.66 0.03 14.10
CA ILE A 79 -5.55 1.48 14.00
C ILE A 79 -6.94 2.15 14.06
N GLY A 80 -7.93 1.57 13.37
CA GLY A 80 -9.32 2.04 13.41
C GLY A 80 -9.94 1.96 14.81
N TRP A 81 -9.76 0.84 15.51
CA TRP A 81 -10.22 0.67 16.89
C TRP A 81 -9.54 1.64 17.86
N ALA A 82 -8.22 1.83 17.72
CA ALA A 82 -7.48 2.77 18.54
C ALA A 82 -8.01 4.21 18.41
N GLN A 83 -8.36 4.64 17.19
CA GLN A 83 -8.95 5.97 16.97
C GLN A 83 -10.33 6.12 17.58
N ILE A 84 -11.21 5.14 17.40
CA ILE A 84 -12.57 5.20 17.93
C ILE A 84 -12.50 5.34 19.45
N LYS A 85 -11.62 4.57 20.11
CA LYS A 85 -11.42 4.63 21.55
C LYS A 85 -10.86 5.98 22.01
N CYS A 86 -9.83 6.49 21.33
CA CYS A 86 -9.19 7.76 21.69
C CYS A 86 -10.11 8.97 21.46
N LYS A 87 -10.87 8.99 20.35
CA LYS A 87 -11.87 10.03 20.07
C LYS A 87 -13.03 10.02 21.06
N ARG A 88 -13.32 8.87 21.67
CA ARG A 88 -14.36 8.76 22.71
C ARG A 88 -13.92 9.35 24.04
N GLN A 89 -12.63 9.34 24.35
CA GLN A 89 -12.08 9.91 25.57
C GLN A 89 -12.06 11.45 25.54
N SER A 90 -11.83 12.07 24.38
CA SER A 90 -11.81 13.54 24.25
C SER A 90 -13.18 14.22 24.35
N ILE A 91 -14.29 13.46 24.31
CA ILE A 91 -15.67 14.00 24.36
C ILE A 91 -16.25 13.87 25.79
N THR A 92 -15.58 13.12 26.69
CA THR A 92 -16.08 12.86 28.06
C THR A 92 -15.36 13.71 29.12
N THR A 93 -14.48 14.64 28.72
CA THR A 93 -13.83 15.64 29.59
C THR A 93 -14.20 17.03 29.11
#